data_AF-A0A9D4XHP1-F1
#
_entry.id   AF-A0A9D4XHP1-F1
#
_cell.length_a   1.000
_cell.length_b   1.000
_cell.length_c   1.000
_cell.angle_alpha   90.00
_cell.angle_beta   90.00
_cell.angle_gamma   90.00
#
_symmetry.space_group_name_H-M   'P 1'
#
loop_
_entity.id
_entity.type
_entity.pdbx_description
1 polymer ?
#
loop_
_entity_poly.entity_id
_entity_poly.type
_entity_poly.pdbx_seq_one_letter_code
_entity_poly.pdbx_strand_id
1 'polypeptide(L)'
;MGVSRRNCLIFFVLLSFAMNMETISEAVTDNLSCNFLSSPCFGKKIKCPTQCPLKSPSDPNAKVCSLDCASPVCKTQCKHRKPNCNGRGSACLDPRFIGADGIVFYFHGRVNQHFTLVSDQNLQINARFIGLRPKGRTRDYTWIQALGVLFESHNFIVESTKPTKWDHEIDHLKFSYNGEELHVPQGYLSKWEIQEKKISVERTSNTNSVVVNVHGIVKIYVNVVPVTKEDSRIHNYQIPDNDCFAHLEVQFKFSDLSSKVEGVLGRTYQPNFENPAAKLGVGMPVVGGEDRYRTTSLLSADCGACLFVPGDNSKNKNNVIELVLPTVGMV
;
A
#
# COMPACT_ATOMS: atom_id res chain seq x y z
N MET A 1 -7.55 -66.59 54.36
CA MET A 1 -8.51 -66.73 53.24
C MET A 1 -9.80 -66.03 53.62
N GLY A 2 -10.40 -65.23 52.74
CA GLY A 2 -11.81 -64.80 52.93
C GLY A 2 -12.09 -63.30 53.09
N VAL A 3 -11.85 -62.53 52.04
CA VAL A 3 -12.64 -61.39 51.53
C VAL A 3 -13.08 -60.28 52.51
N SER A 4 -12.63 -59.06 52.24
CA SER A 4 -13.59 -57.96 52.09
C SER A 4 -13.22 -57.06 50.92
N ARG A 5 -13.86 -57.38 49.79
CA ARG A 5 -13.81 -56.77 48.45
C ARG A 5 -14.33 -55.32 48.41
N ARG A 6 -14.37 -54.63 49.55
CA ARG A 6 -15.12 -53.37 49.72
C ARG A 6 -14.27 -52.09 49.73
N ASN A 7 -12.95 -52.22 49.94
CA ASN A 7 -12.04 -51.06 49.98
C ASN A 7 -11.19 -50.86 48.70
N CYS A 8 -11.27 -51.78 47.74
CA CYS A 8 -10.58 -51.62 46.45
C CYS A 8 -11.47 -50.90 45.41
N LEU A 9 -12.81 -51.02 45.52
CA LEU A 9 -13.73 -50.31 44.62
C LEU A 9 -13.80 -48.81 44.89
N ILE A 10 -13.59 -48.35 46.13
CA ILE A 10 -13.68 -46.93 46.47
C ILE A 10 -12.47 -46.15 45.95
N PHE A 11 -11.29 -46.78 45.90
CA PHE A 11 -10.09 -46.16 45.32
C PHE A 11 -10.10 -46.15 43.78
N PHE A 12 -10.74 -47.14 43.14
CA PHE A 12 -10.89 -47.17 41.68
C PHE A 12 -12.02 -46.26 41.16
N VAL A 13 -13.04 -45.96 41.98
CA VAL A 13 -14.10 -45.01 41.58
C VAL A 13 -13.68 -43.54 41.76
N LEU A 14 -12.71 -43.26 42.65
CA LEU A 14 -12.15 -41.91 42.82
C LEU A 14 -11.01 -41.57 41.83
N LEU A 15 -10.48 -42.54 41.08
CA LEU A 15 -9.44 -42.30 40.06
C LEU A 15 -9.97 -42.12 38.63
N SER A 16 -11.26 -42.30 38.39
CA SER A 16 -11.86 -42.25 37.04
C SER A 16 -12.62 -40.96 36.71
N PHE A 17 -12.44 -39.88 37.49
CA PHE A 17 -13.04 -38.56 37.22
C PHE A 17 -12.01 -37.44 37.00
N ALA A 18 -10.83 -37.79 36.46
CA ALA A 18 -9.93 -36.83 35.84
C ALA A 18 -10.12 -36.84 34.31
N MET A 19 -11.36 -36.67 33.84
CA MET A 19 -11.59 -36.13 32.50
C MET A 19 -11.25 -34.64 32.60
N ASN A 20 -9.96 -34.32 32.53
CA ASN A 20 -9.57 -32.95 32.22
C ASN A 20 -10.11 -32.66 30.83
N MET A 21 -11.10 -31.76 30.78
CA MET A 21 -11.54 -31.09 29.57
C MET A 21 -10.29 -30.61 28.84
N GLU A 22 -9.92 -31.28 27.76
CA GLU A 22 -9.30 -30.59 26.65
C GLU A 22 -10.33 -29.57 26.21
N THR A 23 -10.19 -28.34 26.72
CA THR A 23 -10.81 -27.20 26.09
C THR A 23 -10.22 -27.16 24.70
N ILE A 24 -10.95 -27.71 23.72
CA ILE A 24 -10.78 -27.34 22.34
C ILE A 24 -11.14 -25.85 22.33
N SER A 25 -10.14 -25.00 22.56
CA SER A 25 -10.22 -23.60 22.21
C SER A 25 -10.52 -23.62 20.72
N GLU A 26 -11.80 -23.39 20.36
CA GLU A 26 -12.12 -23.09 18.97
C GLU A 26 -11.17 -21.98 18.55
N ALA A 27 -10.25 -22.30 17.64
CA ALA A 27 -9.29 -21.33 17.16
C ALA A 27 -10.07 -20.12 16.64
N VAL A 28 -10.00 -19.01 17.38
CA VAL A 28 -10.75 -17.77 17.05
C VAL A 28 -10.43 -17.42 15.62
N THR A 29 -11.45 -17.48 14.75
CA THR A 29 -11.31 -17.22 13.32
C THR A 29 -12.12 -15.99 12.96
N ASP A 30 -11.42 -14.97 12.48
CA ASP A 30 -12.02 -13.73 12.05
C ASP A 30 -12.87 -13.92 10.78
N ASN A 31 -13.83 -13.00 10.62
CA ASN A 31 -14.50 -12.76 9.35
C ASN A 31 -14.12 -11.36 8.88
N LEU A 32 -13.86 -11.22 7.57
CA LEU A 32 -13.63 -9.93 6.94
C LEU A 32 -14.84 -9.52 6.11
N SER A 33 -15.06 -8.20 6.03
CA SER A 33 -16.05 -7.59 5.14
C SER A 33 -15.49 -6.31 4.52
N CYS A 34 -16.02 -5.96 3.36
CA CYS A 34 -15.77 -4.68 2.72
C CYS A 34 -16.96 -3.76 3.00
N ASN A 35 -16.68 -2.56 3.51
CA ASN A 35 -17.72 -1.66 4.04
C ASN A 35 -17.92 -0.41 3.18
N PHE A 36 -17.58 -0.48 1.88
CA PHE A 36 -17.79 0.58 0.91
C PHE A 36 -18.54 0.07 -0.32
N LEU A 37 -19.50 0.86 -0.80
CA LEU A 37 -20.50 0.45 -1.80
C LEU A 37 -19.90 0.07 -3.16
N SER A 38 -18.77 0.65 -3.55
CA SER A 38 -18.09 0.34 -4.81
C SER A 38 -17.45 -1.06 -4.83
N SER A 39 -17.29 -1.73 -3.68
CA SER A 39 -16.72 -3.07 -3.63
C SER A 39 -17.70 -4.13 -4.17
N PRO A 40 -17.26 -5.04 -5.06
CA PRO A 40 -18.01 -6.26 -5.40
C PRO A 40 -18.30 -7.18 -4.20
N CYS A 41 -17.60 -6.96 -3.08
CA CYS A 41 -17.69 -7.72 -1.84
C CYS A 41 -18.42 -6.97 -0.73
N PHE A 42 -19.10 -5.86 -1.05
CA PHE A 42 -19.80 -5.03 -0.07
C PHE A 42 -20.77 -5.86 0.80
N GLY A 43 -20.64 -5.71 2.11
CA GLY A 43 -21.52 -6.36 3.10
C GLY A 43 -21.33 -7.88 3.26
N LYS A 44 -20.53 -8.54 2.42
CA LYS A 44 -20.28 -9.99 2.53
C LYS A 44 -19.34 -10.27 3.70
N LYS A 45 -19.72 -11.18 4.59
CA LYS A 45 -18.86 -11.73 5.65
C LYS A 45 -18.12 -12.95 5.11
N ILE A 46 -16.80 -12.89 5.08
CA ILE A 46 -15.95 -13.91 4.47
C ILE A 46 -14.98 -14.45 5.51
N LYS A 47 -15.07 -15.75 5.79
CA LYS A 47 -14.29 -16.42 6.82
C LYS A 47 -12.80 -16.44 6.48
N CYS A 48 -11.96 -16.25 7.48
CA CYS A 48 -10.51 -16.35 7.30
C CYS A 48 -10.05 -17.82 7.14
N PRO A 49 -9.00 -18.07 6.34
CA PRO A 49 -8.43 -19.40 6.20
C PRO A 49 -7.79 -19.88 7.52
N THR A 50 -7.79 -21.18 7.78
CA THR A 50 -7.26 -21.75 9.03
C THR A 50 -5.76 -21.52 9.21
N GLN A 51 -5.00 -21.37 8.12
CA GLN A 51 -3.57 -21.08 8.15
C GLN A 51 -3.23 -19.61 8.45
N CYS A 52 -4.23 -18.73 8.50
CA CYS A 52 -4.11 -17.35 9.02
C CYS A 52 -5.48 -16.90 9.56
N PRO A 53 -5.93 -17.41 10.71
CA PRO A 53 -7.31 -17.22 11.15
C PRO A 53 -7.61 -15.78 11.61
N LEU A 54 -6.58 -14.96 11.85
CA LEU A 54 -6.71 -13.61 12.41
C LEU A 54 -6.35 -12.53 11.39
N LYS A 55 -7.06 -11.40 11.43
CA LYS A 55 -6.75 -10.19 10.64
C LYS A 55 -5.57 -9.41 11.19
N SER A 56 -5.36 -9.49 12.51
CA SER A 56 -4.33 -8.77 13.26
C SER A 56 -3.81 -9.67 14.39
N PRO A 57 -3.05 -10.74 14.07
CA PRO A 57 -2.38 -11.56 15.08
C PRO A 57 -1.39 -10.73 15.88
N SER A 58 -1.15 -11.10 17.14
CA SER A 58 -0.20 -10.43 18.04
C SER A 58 1.27 -10.63 17.63
N ASP A 59 1.58 -11.76 16.97
CA ASP A 59 2.90 -11.99 16.38
C ASP A 59 3.10 -11.11 15.11
N PRO A 60 4.09 -10.21 15.10
CA PRO A 60 4.37 -9.34 13.95
C PRO A 60 4.83 -10.09 12.69
N ASN A 61 5.33 -11.33 12.83
CA ASN A 61 5.80 -12.14 11.70
C ASN A 61 4.72 -13.06 11.13
N ALA A 62 3.61 -13.24 11.85
CA ALA A 62 2.53 -14.11 11.42
C ALA A 62 1.86 -13.60 10.12
N LYS A 63 1.41 -14.55 9.30
CA LYS A 63 0.55 -14.22 8.15
C LYS A 63 -0.79 -13.73 8.67
N VAL A 64 -1.34 -12.73 7.99
CA VAL A 64 -2.66 -12.17 8.30
C VAL A 64 -3.68 -12.56 7.26
N CYS A 65 -4.92 -12.70 7.71
CA CYS A 65 -6.07 -12.77 6.84
C CYS A 65 -6.29 -11.42 6.15
N SER A 66 -6.40 -11.44 4.82
CA SER A 66 -6.70 -10.26 4.01
C SER A 66 -7.80 -10.57 3.02
N LEU A 67 -8.67 -9.59 2.78
CA LEU A 67 -9.65 -9.59 1.70
C LEU A 67 -9.28 -8.52 0.69
N ASP A 68 -9.23 -8.90 -0.60
CA ASP A 68 -9.13 -7.94 -1.69
C ASP A 68 -10.53 -7.47 -2.08
N CYS A 69 -10.89 -6.27 -1.64
CA CYS A 69 -12.21 -5.70 -1.84
C CYS A 69 -12.47 -5.26 -3.29
N ALA A 70 -11.45 -5.22 -4.15
CA ALA A 70 -11.63 -4.94 -5.58
C ALA A 70 -11.91 -6.21 -6.39
N SER A 71 -11.63 -7.39 -5.83
CA SER A 71 -11.79 -8.66 -6.52
C SER A 71 -13.27 -9.07 -6.58
N PRO A 72 -13.82 -9.43 -7.76
CA PRO A 72 -15.19 -9.93 -7.87
C PRO A 72 -15.37 -11.31 -7.22
N VAL A 73 -14.28 -12.03 -6.96
CA VAL A 73 -14.30 -13.39 -6.38
C VAL A 73 -14.61 -13.35 -4.89
N CYS A 74 -14.26 -12.27 -4.19
CA CYS A 74 -14.50 -12.12 -2.75
C CYS A 74 -13.95 -13.30 -1.93
N LYS A 75 -12.64 -13.49 -1.97
CA LYS A 75 -11.95 -14.57 -1.23
C LYS A 75 -10.89 -13.99 -0.29
N THR A 76 -10.82 -14.56 0.92
CA THR A 76 -9.76 -14.26 1.89
C THR A 76 -8.48 -15.02 1.54
N GLN A 77 -7.34 -14.39 1.80
CA GLN A 77 -6.01 -14.95 1.56
C GLN A 77 -5.05 -14.61 2.69
N CYS A 78 -4.06 -15.47 2.88
CA CYS A 78 -2.99 -15.26 3.85
C CYS A 78 -1.84 -14.49 3.23
N LYS A 79 -1.42 -13.41 3.87
CA LYS A 79 -0.29 -12.61 3.40
C LYS A 79 0.51 -12.01 4.56
N HIS A 80 1.74 -11.59 4.28
CA HIS A 80 2.49 -10.73 5.18
C HIS A 80 2.00 -9.29 5.08
N ARG A 81 2.25 -8.50 6.14
CA ARG A 81 1.83 -7.10 6.22
C ARG A 81 2.84 -6.10 5.64
N LYS A 82 3.99 -6.57 5.16
CA LYS A 82 4.95 -5.78 4.38
C LYS A 82 4.58 -5.79 2.89
N PRO A 83 5.05 -4.82 2.09
CA PRO A 83 4.87 -4.81 0.64
C PRO A 83 5.34 -6.14 0.02
N ASN A 84 4.53 -6.75 -0.85
CA ASN A 84 5.02 -7.84 -1.69
C ASN A 84 5.59 -7.25 -2.99
N CYS A 85 6.91 -7.11 -3.07
CA CYS A 85 7.61 -6.54 -4.22
C CYS A 85 7.48 -7.37 -5.51
N ASN A 86 6.96 -8.60 -5.43
CA ASN A 86 6.65 -9.44 -6.59
C ASN A 86 5.16 -9.48 -6.94
N GLY A 87 4.32 -8.74 -6.22
CA GLY A 87 2.89 -8.68 -6.48
C GLY A 87 2.47 -7.41 -7.23
N ARG A 88 1.39 -7.50 -8.01
CA ARG A 88 0.75 -6.39 -8.74
C ARG A 88 0.63 -5.12 -7.89
N GLY A 89 0.90 -3.99 -8.54
CA GLY A 89 0.90 -2.66 -7.93
C GLY A 89 2.13 -2.40 -7.06
N SER A 90 3.21 -3.16 -7.18
CA SER A 90 4.45 -2.90 -6.45
C SER A 90 5.34 -1.89 -7.16
N ALA A 91 6.10 -1.13 -6.38
CA ALA A 91 7.25 -0.34 -6.80
C ALA A 91 8.34 -0.52 -5.73
N CYS A 92 9.37 -1.29 -6.02
CA CYS A 92 10.46 -1.62 -5.09
C CYS A 92 11.80 -1.58 -5.82
N LEU A 93 12.92 -1.75 -5.10
CA LEU A 93 14.26 -1.74 -5.70
C LEU A 93 14.53 -0.40 -6.43
N ASP A 94 15.09 -0.42 -7.65
CA ASP A 94 15.71 0.71 -8.35
C ASP A 94 14.91 1.33 -9.53
N PRO A 95 13.74 1.93 -9.26
CA PRO A 95 12.54 1.22 -8.89
C PRO A 95 12.00 0.34 -10.04
N ARG A 96 11.83 -0.95 -9.73
CA ARG A 96 11.09 -1.94 -10.49
C ARG A 96 9.61 -1.85 -10.13
N PHE A 97 8.75 -1.75 -11.14
CA PHE A 97 7.30 -1.75 -11.02
C PHE A 97 6.68 -3.04 -11.51
N ILE A 98 5.51 -3.39 -10.96
CA ILE A 98 4.64 -4.46 -11.49
C ILE A 98 3.25 -3.88 -11.74
N GLY A 99 2.83 -3.85 -12.99
CA GLY A 99 1.53 -3.33 -13.42
C GLY A 99 0.34 -4.16 -12.93
N ALA A 100 -0.88 -3.68 -13.19
CA ALA A 100 -2.11 -4.44 -12.90
C ALA A 100 -2.20 -5.75 -13.69
N ASP A 101 -1.64 -5.77 -14.90
CA ASP A 101 -1.47 -6.96 -15.74
C ASP A 101 -0.52 -8.01 -15.11
N GLY A 102 0.36 -7.60 -14.19
CA GLY A 102 1.40 -8.44 -13.59
C GLY A 102 2.73 -8.37 -14.34
N ILE A 103 2.85 -7.50 -15.35
CA ILE A 103 4.07 -7.32 -16.13
C ILE A 103 5.03 -6.39 -15.38
N VAL A 104 6.30 -6.81 -15.37
CA VAL A 104 7.40 -6.04 -14.80
C VAL A 104 7.82 -4.94 -15.77
N PHE A 105 8.02 -3.73 -15.26
CA PHE A 105 8.63 -2.64 -16.01
C PHE A 105 9.45 -1.72 -15.10
N TYR A 106 10.31 -0.90 -15.69
CA TYR A 106 11.18 0.02 -14.97
C TYR A 106 10.86 1.45 -15.36
N PHE A 107 10.82 2.34 -14.37
CA PHE A 107 10.71 3.77 -14.59
C PHE A 107 11.74 4.46 -13.70
N HIS A 108 12.79 4.99 -14.32
CA HIS A 108 13.90 5.55 -13.56
C HIS A 108 13.66 6.99 -13.10
N GLY A 109 12.76 7.74 -13.74
CA GLY A 109 12.58 9.16 -13.41
C GLY A 109 13.90 9.92 -13.44
N ARG A 110 14.10 10.82 -12.47
CA ARG A 110 15.33 11.62 -12.28
C ARG A 110 15.56 11.92 -10.81
N VAL A 111 16.82 12.08 -10.43
CA VAL A 111 17.22 12.43 -9.05
C VAL A 111 16.65 13.79 -8.66
N ASN A 112 16.11 13.87 -7.44
CA ASN A 112 15.50 15.06 -6.85
C ASN A 112 14.31 15.62 -7.65
N GLN A 113 13.58 14.74 -8.35
CA GLN A 113 12.36 15.10 -9.06
C GLN A 113 11.16 14.31 -8.56
N HIS A 114 9.97 14.80 -8.93
CA HIS A 114 8.68 14.25 -8.53
C HIS A 114 7.94 13.74 -9.76
N PHE A 115 7.33 12.56 -9.63
CA PHE A 115 6.55 11.95 -10.70
C PHE A 115 5.26 11.35 -10.15
N THR A 116 4.18 11.52 -10.88
CA THR A 116 2.88 10.93 -10.58
C THR A 116 2.87 9.45 -10.91
N LEU A 117 2.74 8.62 -9.88
CA LEU A 117 2.58 7.17 -10.03
C LEU A 117 1.15 6.82 -10.42
N VAL A 118 0.17 7.52 -9.85
CA VAL A 118 -1.26 7.34 -10.09
C VAL A 118 -1.95 8.70 -10.05
N SER A 119 -2.82 8.98 -11.03
CA SER A 119 -3.71 10.14 -11.03
C SER A 119 -5.08 9.74 -11.54
N ASP A 120 -6.09 10.01 -10.74
CA ASP A 120 -7.50 9.86 -11.03
C ASP A 120 -8.26 11.03 -10.40
N GLN A 121 -9.56 11.17 -10.69
CA GLN A 121 -10.33 12.35 -10.28
C GLN A 121 -10.31 12.60 -8.75
N ASN A 122 -10.32 11.53 -7.95
CA ASN A 122 -10.40 11.59 -6.48
C ASN A 122 -9.09 11.21 -5.77
N LEU A 123 -8.05 10.81 -6.51
CA LEU A 123 -6.78 10.34 -5.95
C LEU A 123 -5.61 10.73 -6.85
N GLN A 124 -4.57 11.33 -6.28
CA GLN A 124 -3.27 11.39 -6.91
C GLN A 124 -2.17 10.96 -5.95
N ILE A 125 -1.26 10.11 -6.44
CA ILE A 125 -0.09 9.65 -5.70
C ILE A 125 1.14 10.05 -6.50
N ASN A 126 1.89 11.00 -5.95
CA ASN A 126 3.20 11.40 -6.46
C ASN A 126 4.30 10.70 -5.68
N ALA A 127 5.45 10.50 -6.32
CA ALA A 127 6.64 9.97 -5.69
C ALA A 127 7.82 10.92 -5.88
N ARG A 128 8.60 11.13 -4.81
CA ARG A 128 9.90 11.80 -4.86
C ARG A 128 11.00 10.77 -5.13
N PHE A 129 11.79 11.00 -6.17
CA PHE A 129 12.90 10.15 -6.53
C PHE A 129 14.20 10.74 -5.98
N ILE A 130 14.94 9.94 -5.21
CA ILE A 130 16.32 10.22 -4.82
C ILE A 130 17.26 9.36 -5.65
N GLY A 131 18.56 9.63 -5.58
CA GLY A 131 19.55 8.74 -6.18
C GLY A 131 20.85 9.45 -6.51
N LEU A 132 21.58 8.90 -7.47
CA LEU A 132 22.89 9.40 -7.87
C LEU A 132 23.19 9.04 -9.34
N ARG A 133 24.12 9.79 -9.95
CA ARG A 133 24.64 9.50 -11.29
C ARG A 133 26.15 9.32 -11.24
N PRO A 134 26.66 8.07 -11.36
CA PRO A 134 28.08 7.85 -11.48
C PRO A 134 28.66 8.50 -12.73
N LYS A 135 29.94 8.88 -12.67
CA LYS A 135 30.65 9.48 -13.81
C LYS A 135 30.59 8.51 -15.01
N GLY A 136 30.23 9.04 -16.18
CA GLY A 136 30.14 8.26 -17.42
C GLY A 136 28.80 7.57 -17.66
N ARG A 137 27.84 7.59 -16.71
CA ARG A 137 26.46 7.17 -17.00
C ARG A 137 25.63 8.31 -17.59
N THR A 138 24.75 7.95 -18.52
CA THR A 138 23.79 8.86 -19.15
C THR A 138 22.47 8.98 -18.36
N ARG A 139 22.24 8.07 -17.41
CA ARG A 139 21.01 7.96 -16.61
C ARG A 139 21.33 7.86 -15.13
N ASP A 140 20.39 8.30 -14.31
CA ASP A 140 20.43 8.19 -12.86
C ASP A 140 20.13 6.76 -12.42
N TYR A 141 20.76 6.33 -11.33
CA TYR A 141 20.16 5.33 -10.45
C TYR A 141 19.23 6.05 -9.49
N THR A 142 18.03 5.52 -9.30
CA THR A 142 17.02 6.18 -8.48
C THR A 142 16.26 5.21 -7.60
N TRP A 143 15.70 5.76 -6.53
CA TRP A 143 14.83 5.08 -5.58
C TRP A 143 13.72 6.03 -5.12
N ILE A 144 12.58 5.47 -4.69
CA ILE A 144 11.47 6.26 -4.17
C ILE A 144 11.76 6.64 -2.72
N GLN A 145 11.87 7.92 -2.40
CA GLN A 145 12.11 8.40 -1.03
C GLN A 145 10.82 8.80 -0.32
N ALA A 146 9.86 9.37 -1.04
CA ALA A 146 8.61 9.83 -0.45
C ALA A 146 7.43 9.57 -1.37
N LEU A 147 6.26 9.39 -0.77
CA LEU A 147 4.97 9.45 -1.45
C LEU A 147 4.18 10.65 -0.93
N GLY A 148 3.61 11.42 -1.86
CA GLY A 148 2.59 12.42 -1.60
C GLY A 148 1.25 11.89 -2.09
N VAL A 149 0.29 11.72 -1.18
CA VAL A 149 -1.05 11.21 -1.46
C VAL A 149 -2.04 12.35 -1.34
N LEU A 150 -2.60 12.77 -2.47
CA LEU A 150 -3.66 13.77 -2.56
C LEU A 150 -5.00 13.07 -2.74
N PHE A 151 -5.98 13.45 -1.93
CA PHE A 151 -7.33 12.90 -2.00
C PHE A 151 -8.31 13.94 -1.46
N GLU A 152 -9.46 14.11 -2.12
CA GLU A 152 -10.42 15.18 -1.79
C GLU A 152 -9.73 16.57 -1.69
N SER A 153 -9.81 17.24 -0.55
CA SER A 153 -9.10 18.50 -0.23
C SER A 153 -7.91 18.28 0.72
N HIS A 154 -7.43 17.04 0.83
CA HIS A 154 -6.42 16.63 1.81
C HIS A 154 -5.17 16.09 1.14
N ASN A 155 -4.07 16.17 1.89
CA ASN A 155 -2.81 15.57 1.50
C ASN A 155 -2.15 14.85 2.67
N PHE A 156 -1.44 13.78 2.34
CA PHE A 156 -0.66 12.98 3.27
C PHE A 156 0.71 12.69 2.66
N ILE A 157 1.77 12.78 3.46
CA ILE A 157 3.12 12.38 3.06
C ILE A 157 3.58 11.22 3.94
N VAL A 158 4.22 10.25 3.31
CA VAL A 158 5.10 9.28 3.97
C VAL A 158 6.45 9.32 3.28
N GLU A 159 7.53 9.47 4.05
CA GLU A 159 8.88 9.55 3.52
C GLU A 159 9.91 8.81 4.36
N SER A 160 10.98 8.34 3.71
CA SER A 160 12.16 7.87 4.40
C SER A 160 13.05 9.05 4.80
N THR A 161 13.50 9.03 6.04
CA THR A 161 14.60 9.89 6.52
C THR A 161 15.93 9.37 5.97
N LYS A 162 16.90 10.27 5.74
CA LYS A 162 18.25 9.89 5.32
C LYS A 162 19.11 9.61 6.56
N PRO A 163 19.47 8.35 6.88
CA PRO A 163 20.39 8.07 7.96
C PRO A 163 21.85 8.26 7.53
N THR A 164 22.75 8.43 8.49
CA THR A 164 24.20 8.36 8.25
C THR A 164 24.67 6.91 8.09
N LYS A 165 24.10 6.00 8.89
CA LYS A 165 24.29 4.55 8.81
C LYS A 165 22.95 3.87 9.05
N TRP A 166 22.67 2.83 8.27
CA TRP A 166 21.46 2.05 8.46
C TRP A 166 21.43 1.36 9.84
N ASP A 167 20.32 1.52 10.55
CA ASP A 167 19.98 0.75 11.74
C ASP A 167 18.50 0.40 11.71
N HIS A 168 18.19 -0.89 11.62
CA HIS A 168 16.81 -1.39 11.60
C HIS A 168 15.99 -1.08 12.85
N GLU A 169 16.63 -0.83 14.00
CA GLU A 169 15.96 -0.49 15.26
C GLU A 169 15.56 0.99 15.32
N ILE A 170 16.11 1.83 14.44
CA ILE A 170 15.72 3.23 14.31
C ILE A 170 14.57 3.33 13.32
N ASP A 171 13.51 4.04 13.70
CA ASP A 171 12.42 4.34 12.78
C ASP A 171 12.85 5.43 11.79
N HIS A 172 12.91 5.07 10.51
CA HIS A 172 13.29 5.96 9.43
C HIS A 172 12.08 6.50 8.66
N LEU A 173 10.87 6.37 9.21
CA LEU A 173 9.64 6.91 8.62
C LEU A 173 9.31 8.28 9.19
N LYS A 174 8.97 9.23 8.31
CA LYS A 174 8.36 10.50 8.67
C LYS A 174 7.00 10.64 7.96
N PHE A 175 6.05 11.27 8.65
CA PHE A 175 4.71 11.49 8.14
C PHE A 175 4.30 12.96 8.26
N SER A 176 3.45 13.42 7.34
CA SER A 176 2.74 14.68 7.50
C SER A 176 1.31 14.57 6.97
N TYR A 177 0.39 15.33 7.54
CA TYR A 177 -0.98 15.43 7.10
C TYR A 177 -1.37 16.91 6.97
N ASN A 178 -1.83 17.33 5.78
CA ASN A 178 -2.16 18.71 5.46
C ASN A 178 -1.08 19.75 5.83
N GLY A 179 0.20 19.39 5.64
CA GLY A 179 1.34 20.26 5.94
C GLY A 179 1.83 20.23 7.40
N GLU A 180 1.12 19.55 8.31
CA GLU A 180 1.53 19.38 9.70
C GLU A 180 2.23 18.03 9.91
N GLU A 181 3.28 18.03 10.72
CA GLU A 181 4.00 16.80 11.07
C GLU A 181 3.11 15.86 11.88
N LEU A 182 3.05 14.61 11.45
CA LEU A 182 2.21 13.59 12.05
C LEU A 182 3.06 12.60 12.85
N HIS A 183 2.76 12.46 14.14
CA HIS A 183 3.34 11.41 14.97
C HIS A 183 2.48 10.15 14.97
N VAL A 184 3.01 9.05 14.43
CA VAL A 184 2.45 7.71 14.57
C VAL A 184 3.33 6.93 15.55
N PRO A 185 2.82 6.51 16.72
CA PRO A 185 3.61 5.79 17.71
C PRO A 185 4.32 4.58 17.09
N GLN A 186 5.54 4.32 17.53
CA GLN A 186 6.27 3.11 17.17
C GLN A 186 5.61 1.89 17.82
N GLY A 187 5.95 0.69 17.35
CA GLY A 187 5.39 -0.56 17.84
C GLY A 187 4.35 -1.17 16.90
N TYR A 188 4.39 -2.49 16.79
CA TYR A 188 3.47 -3.25 15.95
C TYR A 188 2.01 -2.99 16.37
N LEU A 189 1.13 -2.79 15.37
CA LEU A 189 -0.30 -2.44 15.53
C LEU A 189 -0.59 -1.03 16.08
N SER A 190 0.42 -0.23 16.42
CA SER A 190 0.22 1.20 16.69
C SER A 190 -0.43 1.88 15.49
N LYS A 191 -1.44 2.71 15.75
CA LYS A 191 -2.31 3.27 14.73
C LYS A 191 -2.60 4.74 14.96
N TRP A 192 -2.70 5.47 13.86
CA TRP A 192 -3.32 6.79 13.79
C TRP A 192 -4.47 6.75 12.79
N GLU A 193 -5.59 7.40 13.08
CA GLU A 193 -6.74 7.50 12.18
C GLU A 193 -7.50 8.81 12.34
N ILE A 194 -8.09 9.28 11.24
CA ILE A 194 -9.12 10.34 11.25
C ILE A 194 -10.36 9.74 10.58
N GLN A 195 -11.39 9.47 11.37
CA GLN A 195 -12.58 8.76 10.87
C GLN A 195 -13.37 9.60 9.87
N GLU A 196 -13.53 10.91 10.12
CA GLU A 196 -14.24 11.85 9.26
C GLU A 196 -13.57 11.98 7.89
N LYS A 197 -12.24 11.87 7.88
CA LYS A 197 -11.39 12.01 6.68
C LYS A 197 -10.98 10.68 6.07
N LYS A 198 -11.49 9.57 6.64
CA LYS A 198 -11.38 8.23 6.06
C LYS A 198 -9.93 7.78 5.81
N ILE A 199 -8.96 8.31 6.56
CA ILE A 199 -7.54 7.94 6.46
C ILE A 199 -7.05 7.31 7.75
N SER A 200 -6.21 6.28 7.61
CA SER A 200 -5.51 5.68 8.74
C SER A 200 -4.10 5.23 8.36
N VAL A 201 -3.18 5.30 9.31
CA VAL A 201 -1.82 4.76 9.22
C VAL A 201 -1.64 3.74 10.34
N GLU A 202 -1.28 2.51 10.00
CA GLU A 202 -1.05 1.45 10.98
C GLU A 202 0.33 0.83 10.80
N ARG A 203 1.08 0.70 11.90
CA ARG A 203 2.38 0.03 11.94
C ARG A 203 2.23 -1.46 11.70
N THR A 204 3.04 -1.98 10.78
CA THR A 204 3.07 -3.42 10.45
C THR A 204 4.31 -4.12 10.99
N SER A 205 5.16 -3.39 11.68
CA SER A 205 6.37 -3.81 12.39
C SER A 205 6.63 -2.79 13.50
N ASN A 206 7.63 -3.02 14.36
CA ASN A 206 8.00 -2.06 15.41
C ASN A 206 8.47 -0.71 14.82
N THR A 207 9.26 -0.79 13.76
CA THR A 207 9.82 0.36 13.01
C THR A 207 9.70 0.12 11.50
N ASN A 208 9.88 1.17 10.70
CA ASN A 208 10.16 1.11 9.25
C ASN A 208 9.07 0.50 8.35
N SER A 209 7.93 0.04 8.87
CA SER A 209 6.85 -0.50 8.05
C SER A 209 5.46 -0.03 8.49
N VAL A 210 4.66 0.45 7.53
CA VAL A 210 3.27 0.88 7.74
C VAL A 210 2.36 0.43 6.61
N VAL A 211 1.05 0.43 6.90
CA VAL A 211 0.00 0.47 5.91
C VAL A 211 -0.76 1.77 6.04
N VAL A 212 -0.77 2.55 4.96
CA VAL A 212 -1.63 3.72 4.81
C VAL A 212 -2.91 3.26 4.11
N ASN A 213 -4.07 3.62 4.65
CA ASN A 213 -5.36 3.26 4.09
C ASN A 213 -6.21 4.52 3.94
N VAL A 214 -6.49 4.88 2.68
CA VAL A 214 -7.52 5.85 2.31
C VAL A 214 -8.77 5.04 2.00
N HIS A 215 -9.74 5.07 2.91
CA HIS A 215 -10.87 4.15 2.96
C HIS A 215 -11.65 4.13 1.65
N GLY A 216 -11.84 2.92 1.11
CA GLY A 216 -12.58 2.70 -0.14
C GLY A 216 -11.79 3.05 -1.41
N ILE A 217 -10.62 3.69 -1.30
CA ILE A 217 -9.84 4.16 -2.45
C ILE A 217 -8.58 3.32 -2.63
N VAL A 218 -7.67 3.34 -1.65
CA VAL A 218 -6.36 2.67 -1.77
C VAL A 218 -5.79 2.26 -0.42
N LYS A 219 -5.18 1.07 -0.39
CA LYS A 219 -4.22 0.66 0.65
C LYS A 219 -2.81 0.68 0.09
N ILE A 220 -1.90 1.33 0.81
CA ILE A 220 -0.48 1.48 0.46
C ILE A 220 0.33 0.79 1.54
N TYR A 221 0.93 -0.34 1.19
CA TYR A 221 1.94 -1.00 2.01
C TYR A 221 3.26 -0.27 1.79
N VAL A 222 3.94 0.13 2.86
CA VAL A 222 5.22 0.85 2.79
C VAL A 222 6.23 0.18 3.72
N ASN A 223 7.45 0.00 3.24
CA ASN A 223 8.58 -0.48 4.01
C ASN A 223 9.83 0.34 3.66
N VAL A 224 10.57 0.82 4.66
CA VAL A 224 11.85 1.51 4.44
C VAL A 224 12.98 0.48 4.45
N VAL A 225 13.85 0.53 3.44
CA VAL A 225 15.03 -0.31 3.33
C VAL A 225 16.24 0.53 2.90
N PRO A 226 17.47 0.13 3.26
CA PRO A 226 18.67 0.74 2.71
C PRO A 226 19.01 0.12 1.36
N VAL A 227 19.69 0.86 0.49
CA VAL A 227 20.51 0.23 -0.54
C VAL A 227 21.73 -0.40 0.14
N THR A 228 21.86 -1.72 0.06
CA THR A 228 22.95 -2.42 0.74
C THR A 228 24.27 -2.32 -0.04
N LYS A 229 25.39 -2.60 0.63
CA LYS A 229 26.69 -2.72 -0.04
C LYS A 229 26.68 -3.81 -1.10
N GLU A 230 25.93 -4.89 -0.86
CA GLU A 230 25.81 -5.99 -1.81
C GLU A 230 25.00 -5.57 -3.04
N ASP A 231 23.89 -4.84 -2.87
CA ASP A 231 23.14 -4.27 -4.00
C ASP A 231 24.04 -3.34 -4.83
N SER A 232 24.76 -2.45 -4.15
CA SER A 232 25.71 -1.53 -4.80
C SER A 232 26.81 -2.27 -5.57
N ARG A 233 27.30 -3.40 -5.05
CA ARG A 233 28.30 -4.24 -5.70
C ARG A 233 27.74 -4.96 -6.92
N ILE A 234 26.57 -5.58 -6.80
CA ILE A 234 25.91 -6.35 -7.89
C ILE A 234 25.52 -5.41 -9.04
N HIS A 235 24.96 -4.25 -8.73
CA HIS A 235 24.45 -3.30 -9.73
C HIS A 235 25.43 -2.19 -10.10
N ASN A 236 26.62 -2.18 -9.48
CA ASN A 236 27.64 -1.14 -9.64
C ASN A 236 27.06 0.27 -9.44
N TYR A 237 26.34 0.47 -8.33
CA TYR A 237 25.76 1.78 -8.01
C TYR A 237 26.81 2.83 -7.65
N GLN A 238 27.99 2.42 -7.16
CA GLN A 238 29.06 3.33 -6.73
C GLN A 238 28.59 4.28 -5.62
N ILE A 239 27.75 3.78 -4.71
CA ILE A 239 27.32 4.53 -3.52
C ILE A 239 28.54 4.79 -2.63
N PRO A 240 28.80 6.05 -2.23
CA PRO A 240 29.87 6.39 -1.29
C PRO A 240 29.69 5.68 0.06
N ASP A 241 30.79 5.24 0.68
CA ASP A 241 30.75 4.51 1.97
C ASP A 241 30.12 5.31 3.13
N ASN A 242 30.08 6.64 3.03
CA ASN A 242 29.50 7.56 4.01
C ASN A 242 28.06 7.97 3.67
N ASP A 243 27.45 7.38 2.64
CA ASP A 243 26.06 7.65 2.27
C ASP A 243 25.19 6.40 2.46
N CYS A 244 23.99 6.60 3.00
CA CYS A 244 22.99 5.56 3.17
C CYS A 244 21.70 6.00 2.45
N PHE A 245 21.45 5.38 1.30
CA PHE A 245 20.22 5.58 0.54
C PHE A 245 19.11 4.72 1.16
N ALA A 246 18.41 5.28 2.16
CA ALA A 246 17.17 4.70 2.66
C ALA A 246 16.00 5.10 1.76
N HIS A 247 15.24 4.13 1.28
CA HIS A 247 14.15 4.34 0.35
C HIS A 247 12.93 3.49 0.69
N LEU A 248 11.81 3.81 0.04
CA LEU A 248 10.55 3.11 0.17
C LEU A 248 10.49 1.95 -0.82
N GLU A 249 10.10 0.79 -0.31
CA GLU A 249 9.44 -0.25 -1.07
C GLU A 249 7.94 -0.12 -0.83
N VAL A 250 7.15 -0.12 -1.90
CA VAL A 250 5.72 0.11 -1.80
C VAL A 250 4.90 -0.90 -2.59
N GLN A 251 3.69 -1.17 -2.11
CA GLN A 251 2.69 -1.90 -2.87
C GLN A 251 1.32 -1.26 -2.68
N PHE A 252 0.68 -0.94 -3.81
CA PHE A 252 -0.65 -0.36 -3.85
C PHE A 252 -1.71 -1.45 -4.07
N LYS A 253 -2.83 -1.31 -3.36
CA LYS A 253 -4.07 -2.07 -3.59
C LYS A 253 -5.21 -1.08 -3.73
N PHE A 254 -5.57 -0.81 -4.98
CA PHE A 254 -6.65 0.11 -5.31
C PHE A 254 -8.00 -0.60 -5.25
N SER A 255 -9.03 0.13 -4.83
CA SER A 255 -10.41 -0.35 -4.75
C SER A 255 -11.37 0.46 -5.62
N ASP A 256 -11.01 1.70 -5.95
CA ASP A 256 -11.87 2.63 -6.70
C ASP A 256 -11.03 3.46 -7.67
N LEU A 257 -10.62 2.86 -8.79
CA LEU A 257 -10.01 3.56 -9.91
C LEU A 257 -11.00 3.60 -11.08
N SER A 258 -11.11 4.75 -11.72
CA SER A 258 -11.83 4.94 -12.97
C SER A 258 -11.11 4.27 -14.13
N SER A 259 -11.85 4.01 -15.21
CA SER A 259 -11.27 3.49 -16.46
C SER A 259 -10.30 4.46 -17.15
N LYS A 260 -10.21 5.71 -16.67
CA LYS A 260 -9.35 6.77 -17.22
C LYS A 260 -8.07 6.99 -16.41
N VAL A 261 -7.88 6.28 -15.29
CA VAL A 261 -6.72 6.45 -14.41
C VAL A 261 -5.39 6.56 -15.16
N GLU A 262 -4.61 7.57 -14.84
CA GLU A 262 -3.32 7.88 -15.45
C GLU A 262 -2.17 7.75 -14.44
N GLY A 263 -0.94 7.99 -14.89
CA GLY A 263 0.27 7.89 -14.08
C GLY A 263 1.16 6.73 -14.51
N VAL A 264 2.41 6.73 -14.03
CA VAL A 264 3.42 5.71 -14.38
C VAL A 264 2.91 4.29 -14.15
N LEU A 265 2.31 4.05 -12.99
CA LEU A 265 1.68 2.77 -12.61
C LEU A 265 0.18 2.78 -12.91
N GLY A 266 -0.50 3.89 -12.68
CA GLY A 266 -1.95 4.02 -12.80
C GLY A 266 -2.48 3.63 -14.17
N ARG A 267 -1.81 4.04 -15.26
CA ARG A 267 -2.20 3.67 -16.63
C ARG A 267 -2.33 2.17 -16.87
N THR A 268 -1.60 1.34 -16.11
CA THR A 268 -1.66 -0.12 -16.23
C THR A 268 -2.99 -0.71 -15.75
N TYR A 269 -3.81 0.06 -15.03
CA TYR A 269 -5.13 -0.31 -14.55
C TYR A 269 -6.26 0.06 -15.53
N GLN A 270 -5.95 0.73 -16.66
CA GLN A 270 -6.97 1.01 -17.67
C GLN A 270 -7.38 -0.29 -18.40
N PRO A 271 -8.68 -0.50 -18.73
CA PRO A 271 -9.17 -1.73 -19.34
C PRO A 271 -8.48 -2.17 -20.64
N ASN A 272 -8.04 -1.20 -21.46
CA ASN A 272 -7.43 -1.43 -22.77
C ASN A 272 -5.93 -1.07 -22.77
N PHE A 273 -5.28 -1.07 -21.61
CA PHE A 273 -3.86 -0.76 -21.56
C PHE A 273 -3.02 -1.85 -22.19
N GLU A 274 -2.38 -1.53 -23.31
CA GLU A 274 -1.35 -2.37 -23.90
C GLU A 274 0.01 -2.01 -23.31
N ASN A 275 0.56 -2.91 -22.53
CA ASN A 275 1.82 -2.64 -21.86
C ASN A 275 2.99 -2.64 -22.85
N PRO A 276 3.68 -1.50 -23.08
CA PRO A 276 4.82 -1.45 -24.00
C PRO A 276 5.97 -2.36 -23.56
N ALA A 277 6.05 -2.67 -22.27
CA ALA A 277 7.01 -3.60 -21.69
C ALA A 277 6.75 -5.08 -22.04
N ALA A 278 5.54 -5.41 -22.51
CA ALA A 278 5.16 -6.77 -22.90
C ALA A 278 5.83 -7.24 -24.21
N LYS A 279 6.49 -6.35 -24.94
CA LYS A 279 7.20 -6.71 -26.18
C LYS A 279 8.29 -7.75 -25.86
N LEU A 280 8.13 -8.94 -26.42
CA LEU A 280 8.93 -10.13 -26.13
C LEU A 280 10.43 -9.85 -26.35
N GLY A 281 11.26 -10.19 -25.36
CA GLY A 281 12.73 -10.26 -25.49
C GLY A 281 13.55 -9.24 -24.70
N VAL A 282 12.93 -8.27 -24.00
CA VAL A 282 13.67 -7.27 -23.20
C VAL A 282 13.64 -7.64 -21.72
N GLY A 283 14.80 -8.00 -21.15
CA GLY A 283 14.91 -8.43 -19.74
C GLY A 283 14.64 -7.33 -18.69
N MET A 284 14.72 -6.05 -19.07
CA MET A 284 14.44 -4.90 -18.21
C MET A 284 13.78 -3.78 -19.05
N PRO A 285 12.47 -3.88 -19.32
CA PRO A 285 11.79 -2.91 -20.16
C PRO A 285 11.62 -1.59 -19.41
N VAL A 286 12.39 -0.58 -19.80
CA VAL A 286 12.27 0.78 -19.28
C VAL A 286 11.19 1.51 -20.05
N VAL A 287 10.16 1.98 -19.34
CA VAL A 287 9.06 2.76 -19.93
C VAL A 287 9.32 4.25 -19.72
N GLY A 288 9.07 5.04 -20.76
CA GLY A 288 9.06 6.50 -20.64
C GLY A 288 7.78 7.03 -20.01
N GLY A 289 7.76 8.35 -19.83
CA GLY A 289 6.61 9.10 -19.31
C GLY A 289 7.01 10.28 -18.44
N GLU A 290 8.31 10.58 -18.35
CA GLU A 290 8.88 11.64 -17.52
C GLU A 290 8.22 12.99 -17.81
N ASP A 291 8.11 13.38 -19.07
CA ASP A 291 7.49 14.67 -19.44
C ASP A 291 5.96 14.68 -19.21
N ARG A 292 5.31 13.50 -19.22
CA ARG A 292 3.86 13.37 -19.01
C ARG A 292 3.47 13.40 -17.54
N TYR A 293 4.31 12.82 -16.68
CA TYR A 293 3.98 12.55 -15.27
C TYR A 293 4.84 13.33 -14.28
N ARG A 294 5.79 14.15 -14.72
CA ARG A 294 6.54 15.02 -13.82
C ARG A 294 5.62 16.07 -13.20
N THR A 295 5.75 16.27 -11.90
CA THR A 295 5.08 17.35 -11.14
C THR A 295 6.09 18.37 -10.64
N THR A 296 5.61 19.57 -10.30
CA THR A 296 6.48 20.63 -9.75
C THR A 296 6.95 20.32 -8.34
N SER A 297 6.08 19.72 -7.52
CA SER A 297 6.39 19.30 -6.16
C SER A 297 5.73 17.97 -5.81
N LEU A 298 6.08 17.39 -4.66
CA LEU A 298 5.48 16.16 -4.15
C LEU A 298 3.96 16.30 -3.94
N LEU A 299 3.47 17.49 -3.58
CA LEU A 299 2.06 17.75 -3.32
C LEU A 299 1.37 18.54 -4.45
N SER A 300 2.01 18.69 -5.61
CA SER A 300 1.37 19.34 -6.75
C SER A 300 0.54 18.35 -7.57
N ALA A 301 -0.61 18.80 -8.06
CA ALA A 301 -1.48 18.05 -8.97
C ALA A 301 -1.13 18.26 -10.46
N ASP A 302 -0.04 18.98 -10.74
CA ASP A 302 0.29 19.49 -12.06
C ASP A 302 1.17 18.52 -12.86
N CYS A 303 0.56 17.73 -13.74
CA CYS A 303 1.31 17.01 -14.76
C CYS A 303 0.55 16.95 -16.07
N GLY A 304 1.26 16.64 -17.17
CA GLY A 304 0.71 16.67 -18.53
C GLY A 304 -0.45 15.69 -18.77
N ALA A 305 -0.65 14.69 -17.91
CA ALA A 305 -1.76 13.74 -17.98
C ALA A 305 -2.48 13.55 -16.64
N CYS A 306 -2.27 14.43 -15.66
CA CYS A 306 -2.90 14.32 -14.35
C CYS A 306 -4.39 14.64 -14.44
N LEU A 307 -5.20 13.87 -13.71
CA LEU A 307 -6.66 13.94 -13.73
C LEU A 307 -7.27 14.42 -12.42
N PHE A 308 -6.45 14.56 -11.38
CA PHE A 308 -6.91 14.89 -10.04
C PHE A 308 -7.57 16.26 -9.97
N VAL A 309 -8.74 16.29 -9.34
CA VAL A 309 -9.50 17.51 -9.10
C VAL A 309 -9.59 17.70 -7.58
N PRO A 310 -8.89 18.70 -7.01
CA PRO A 310 -9.03 19.02 -5.59
C PRO A 310 -10.48 19.34 -5.23
N GLY A 311 -10.92 18.88 -4.05
CA GLY A 311 -12.32 18.99 -3.60
C GLY A 311 -12.91 20.40 -3.62
N ASP A 312 -12.09 21.45 -3.46
CA ASP A 312 -12.55 22.85 -3.49
C ASP A 312 -12.97 23.33 -4.89
N ASN A 313 -12.47 22.70 -5.96
CA ASN A 313 -12.87 23.01 -7.33
C ASN A 313 -14.15 22.29 -7.79
N SER A 314 -14.72 21.40 -6.98
CA SER A 314 -15.98 20.72 -7.32
C SER A 314 -17.21 21.60 -7.01
N LYS A 315 -17.13 22.51 -6.04
CA LYS A 315 -18.24 23.39 -5.65
C LYS A 315 -18.50 24.56 -6.61
N ASN A 316 -17.51 24.94 -7.43
CA ASN A 316 -17.64 26.07 -8.37
C ASN A 316 -18.04 25.69 -9.80
N LYS A 317 -18.33 24.41 -10.08
CA LYS A 317 -18.80 23.97 -11.43
C LYS A 317 -20.32 23.77 -11.56
N ASN A 318 -21.09 23.96 -10.48
CA ASN A 318 -22.55 23.81 -10.51
C ASN A 318 -23.33 25.12 -10.72
N ASN A 319 -22.66 26.26 -10.97
CA ASN A 319 -23.31 27.55 -11.23
C ASN A 319 -23.03 28.08 -12.65
N VAL A 320 -23.26 27.27 -13.68
CA VAL A 320 -23.39 27.77 -15.06
C VAL A 320 -24.83 27.57 -15.52
N ILE A 321 -25.64 28.53 -15.12
CA ILE A 321 -26.77 29.17 -15.82
C ILE A 321 -27.50 28.29 -16.86
N GLU A 322 -28.65 27.78 -16.45
CA GLU A 322 -29.74 27.38 -17.34
C GLU A 322 -30.34 28.65 -17.97
N LEU A 323 -29.95 28.96 -19.21
CA LEU A 323 -30.59 30.00 -20.02
C LEU A 323 -31.95 29.48 -20.50
N VAL A 324 -33.00 29.89 -19.79
CA VAL A 324 -34.40 29.75 -20.22
C VAL A 324 -34.60 30.55 -21.52
N LEU A 325 -34.91 29.86 -22.61
CA LEU A 325 -35.41 30.48 -23.84
C LEU A 325 -36.88 30.89 -23.65
N PRO A 326 -37.29 32.13 -23.99
CA PRO A 326 -38.68 32.53 -23.91
C PRO A 326 -39.48 31.89 -25.05
N THR A 327 -40.62 31.32 -24.69
CA THR A 327 -41.66 30.82 -25.58
C THR A 327 -42.26 31.96 -26.39
N VAL A 328 -42.19 31.87 -27.72
CA VAL A 328 -42.94 32.75 -28.63
C VAL A 328 -44.39 32.29 -28.64
N GLY A 329 -45.27 33.15 -28.13
CA GLY A 329 -46.72 32.96 -28.17
C GLY A 329 -47.28 33.16 -29.56
N MET A 330 -48.20 32.27 -29.95
CA MET A 330 -49.12 32.44 -31.06
C MET A 330 -50.12 33.56 -30.76
N VAL A 331 -50.24 34.51 -31.69
CA VAL A 331 -51.51 35.12 -32.12
C VAL A 331 -51.47 35.23 -33.64
#